data_AF-A0A932YNH3-F1
#
_entry.id   AF-A0A932YNH3-F1
#
_cell.length_a   1.000
_cell.length_b   1.000
_cell.length_c   1.000
_cell.angle_alpha   90.00
_cell.angle_beta   90.00
_cell.angle_gamma   90.00
#
_symmetry.space_group_name_H-M   'P 1'
#
loop_
_entity.id
_entity.type
_entity.pdbx_description
1 polymer ?
#
loop_
_entity_poly.entity_id
_entity_poly.type
_entity_poly.pdbx_seq_one_letter_code
_entity_poly.pdbx_strand_id
1 'polypeptide(L)'
;MKFLTSPKVIAVVAVLIVGAALIALFGRTGKPKAEKDPLTAVGTTTLVGGTVLENARERSPAGDPAHFRILHNGEQEVSVVYQSLVEGVSCPNARVEANGISVQSGDSVLALGTVIDNYVVSVCRSSNSYIESLGSKAQCETAGGEWGQFGATKVEQCNYPTRDAGKACRSSDECEGDCFAELTEGEKVRVASGEEIRKTGRCTARTLDIFGCNAHVEGGIVIGILCGE
;
A
#
# COMPACT_ATOMS: atom_id res chain seq x y z
N MET A 1 -38.69 -49.55 -50.89
CA MET A 1 -37.92 -48.32 -50.65
C MET A 1 -36.48 -48.70 -50.34
N LYS A 2 -35.54 -48.41 -51.25
CA LYS A 2 -34.11 -48.70 -51.10
C LYS A 2 -33.43 -47.43 -50.58
N PHE A 3 -32.92 -47.44 -49.35
CA PHE A 3 -31.96 -46.43 -48.90
C PHE A 3 -30.56 -46.85 -49.32
N LEU A 4 -29.96 -46.04 -50.19
CA LEU A 4 -28.62 -46.19 -50.74
C LEU A 4 -27.59 -45.87 -49.66
N THR A 5 -26.94 -46.88 -49.09
CA THR A 5 -25.69 -46.73 -48.33
C THR A 5 -24.53 -46.62 -49.31
N SER A 6 -24.19 -45.41 -49.73
CA SER A 6 -23.01 -45.15 -50.56
C SER A 6 -21.74 -45.09 -49.68
N PRO A 7 -20.68 -45.85 -50.01
CA PRO A 7 -19.44 -45.89 -49.23
C PRO A 7 -18.69 -44.54 -49.18
N LYS A 8 -19.02 -43.59 -50.08
CA LYS A 8 -18.47 -42.23 -50.06
C LYS A 8 -19.01 -41.37 -48.92
N VAL A 9 -20.22 -41.64 -48.41
CA VAL A 9 -20.84 -40.85 -47.32
C VAL A 9 -20.23 -41.23 -45.96
N ILE A 10 -19.89 -42.51 -45.77
CA ILE A 10 -19.27 -43.03 -44.54
C ILE A 10 -17.85 -42.49 -44.38
N ALA A 11 -17.09 -42.36 -45.47
CA ALA A 11 -15.73 -41.81 -45.45
C ALA A 11 -15.67 -40.33 -45.06
N VAL A 12 -16.65 -39.51 -45.48
CA VAL A 12 -16.69 -38.07 -45.15
C VAL A 12 -17.02 -37.84 -43.68
N VAL A 13 -17.91 -38.66 -43.10
CA VAL A 13 -18.28 -38.55 -41.68
C VAL A 13 -17.12 -38.98 -40.77
N ALA A 14 -16.36 -40.01 -41.14
CA ALA A 14 -15.20 -40.46 -40.36
C ALA A 14 -14.06 -39.44 -40.32
N VAL A 15 -13.79 -38.73 -41.42
CA VAL A 15 -12.74 -37.69 -41.48
C VAL A 15 -13.10 -36.46 -40.63
N LEU A 16 -14.37 -36.09 -40.55
CA LEU A 16 -14.83 -34.97 -39.71
C LEU A 16 -14.74 -35.27 -38.21
N ILE A 17 -15.01 -36.51 -37.79
CA ILE A 17 -14.94 -36.92 -36.38
C ILE A 17 -13.49 -37.00 -35.89
N VAL A 18 -12.57 -37.49 -36.73
CA VAL A 18 -11.13 -37.52 -36.38
C VAL A 18 -10.50 -36.11 -36.40
N GLY A 19 -10.93 -35.23 -37.32
CA GLY A 19 -10.49 -33.84 -37.35
C GLY A 19 -10.91 -33.03 -36.11
N ALA A 20 -12.10 -33.25 -35.59
CA ALA A 20 -12.58 -32.57 -34.37
C ALA A 20 -11.88 -33.07 -33.09
N ALA A 21 -11.49 -34.34 -33.02
CA ALA A 21 -10.81 -34.92 -31.86
C ALA A 21 -9.34 -34.46 -31.71
N LEU A 22 -8.65 -34.16 -32.81
CA LEU A 22 -7.27 -33.64 -32.77
C LEU A 22 -7.19 -32.17 -32.35
N ILE A 23 -8.21 -31.36 -32.67
CA ILE A 23 -8.26 -29.95 -32.24
C ILE A 23 -8.51 -29.84 -30.72
N ALA A 24 -9.21 -30.80 -30.12
CA ALA A 24 -9.47 -30.83 -28.68
C ALA A 24 -8.25 -31.22 -27.82
N LEU A 25 -7.24 -31.88 -28.39
CA LEU A 25 -6.03 -32.30 -27.66
C LEU A 25 -4.91 -31.25 -27.66
N PHE A 26 -4.94 -30.26 -28.55
CA PHE A 26 -3.96 -29.16 -28.61
C PHE A 26 -4.48 -27.82 -28.08
N GLY A 27 -5.74 -27.76 -27.61
CA GLY A 27 -6.42 -26.52 -27.19
C GLY A 27 -6.25 -26.07 -25.74
N ARG A 28 -5.21 -26.52 -25.03
CA ARG A 28 -4.87 -26.02 -23.68
C ARG A 28 -3.43 -25.50 -23.61
N THR A 29 -3.09 -24.57 -24.50
CA THR A 29 -2.08 -23.58 -24.13
C THR A 29 -2.74 -22.67 -23.10
N GLY A 30 -2.42 -22.87 -21.82
CA GLY A 30 -2.78 -21.90 -20.79
C GLY A 30 -2.32 -20.53 -21.27
N LYS A 31 -3.22 -19.55 -21.31
CA LYS A 31 -2.81 -18.16 -21.55
C LYS A 31 -1.66 -17.86 -20.59
N PRO A 32 -0.53 -17.30 -21.05
CA PRO A 32 0.48 -16.80 -20.13
C PRO A 32 -0.24 -15.88 -19.14
N LYS A 33 -0.06 -16.09 -17.83
CA LYS A 33 -0.49 -15.11 -16.83
C LYS A 33 0.06 -13.77 -17.31
N ALA A 34 -0.80 -12.77 -17.47
CA ALA A 34 -0.37 -11.43 -17.81
C ALA A 34 0.77 -11.06 -16.86
N GLU A 35 1.94 -10.78 -17.44
CA GLU A 35 3.08 -10.31 -16.69
C GLU A 35 2.65 -8.99 -16.04
N LYS A 36 2.71 -8.94 -14.71
CA LYS A 36 2.28 -7.74 -13.98
C LYS A 36 3.21 -6.59 -14.35
N ASP A 37 2.69 -5.37 -14.35
CA ASP A 37 3.51 -4.20 -14.64
C ASP A 37 4.59 -4.01 -13.56
N PRO A 38 5.81 -3.61 -13.94
CA PRO A 38 6.88 -3.31 -12.98
C PRO A 38 6.48 -2.14 -12.09
N LEU A 39 6.97 -2.12 -10.83
CA LEU A 39 6.67 -1.06 -9.86
C LEU A 39 6.95 0.35 -10.42
N THR A 40 8.13 0.52 -11.02
CA THR A 40 8.61 1.71 -11.73
C THR A 40 10.00 1.40 -12.31
N ALA A 41 10.67 2.36 -12.96
CA ALA A 41 12.01 2.20 -13.49
C ALA A 41 13.06 1.97 -12.39
N VAL A 42 14.01 1.06 -12.64
CA VAL A 42 15.18 0.82 -11.79
C VAL A 42 15.97 2.13 -11.59
N GLY A 43 16.42 2.35 -10.36
CA GLY A 43 17.14 3.55 -9.93
C GLY A 43 16.24 4.68 -9.43
N THR A 44 14.91 4.58 -9.61
CA THR A 44 13.98 5.58 -9.09
C THR A 44 13.62 5.32 -7.63
N THR A 45 13.32 6.38 -6.89
CA THR A 45 12.77 6.27 -5.54
C THR A 45 11.27 6.09 -5.63
N THR A 46 10.73 5.12 -4.89
CA THR A 46 9.30 4.81 -4.87
C THR A 46 8.86 4.48 -3.44
N LEU A 47 7.58 4.74 -3.17
CA LEU A 47 6.90 4.35 -1.94
C LEU A 47 6.07 3.11 -2.23
N VAL A 48 6.33 2.02 -1.53
CA VAL A 48 5.55 0.78 -1.61
C VAL A 48 4.93 0.47 -0.26
N GLY A 49 3.71 -0.06 -0.26
CA GLY A 49 3.05 -0.50 0.95
C GLY A 49 2.29 -1.81 0.75
N GLY A 50 2.09 -2.58 1.80
CA GLY A 50 1.40 -3.86 1.71
C GLY A 50 1.50 -4.70 2.97
N THR A 51 0.89 -5.88 2.93
CA THR A 51 0.89 -6.83 4.04
C THR A 51 2.16 -7.67 4.03
N VAL A 52 2.86 -7.74 5.15
CA VAL A 52 4.08 -8.52 5.34
C VAL A 52 3.76 -10.01 5.27
N LEU A 53 4.45 -10.73 4.39
CA LEU A 53 4.27 -12.16 4.19
C LEU A 53 5.03 -12.99 5.21
N GLU A 54 6.19 -12.51 5.64
CA GLU A 54 7.09 -13.22 6.54
C GLU A 54 7.79 -12.26 7.50
N ASN A 55 8.03 -12.72 8.72
CA ASN A 55 8.73 -11.93 9.73
C ASN A 55 10.07 -11.46 9.16
N ALA A 56 10.34 -10.16 9.31
CA ALA A 56 11.67 -9.66 9.08
C ALA A 56 12.63 -10.28 10.11
N ARG A 57 13.90 -10.41 9.73
CA ARG A 57 14.95 -11.04 10.55
C ARG A 57 16.20 -10.19 10.57
N GLU A 58 16.92 -10.14 11.67
CA GLU A 58 18.18 -9.39 11.74
C GLU A 58 19.27 -9.84 10.73
N ARG A 59 19.22 -11.09 10.25
CA ARG A 59 20.15 -11.62 9.24
C ARG A 59 19.47 -12.59 8.29
N SER A 60 19.91 -12.54 7.03
CA SER A 60 19.66 -13.64 6.10
C SER A 60 20.45 -14.89 6.55
N PRO A 61 19.83 -16.07 6.65
CA PRO A 61 20.52 -17.32 6.96
C PRO A 61 21.61 -17.69 5.95
N ALA A 62 21.49 -17.21 4.71
CA ALA A 62 22.33 -17.60 3.58
C ALA A 62 23.49 -16.61 3.30
N GLY A 63 23.60 -15.52 4.08
CA GLY A 63 24.56 -14.45 3.76
C GLY A 63 24.12 -13.61 2.56
N ASP A 64 22.82 -13.51 2.32
CA ASP A 64 22.20 -12.59 1.36
C ASP A 64 21.77 -11.27 2.05
N PRO A 65 21.48 -10.19 1.29
CA PRO A 65 20.83 -9.00 1.84
C PRO A 65 19.56 -9.35 2.64
N ALA A 66 19.43 -8.82 3.85
CA ALA A 66 18.23 -9.04 4.65
C ALA A 66 17.05 -8.28 4.01
N HIS A 67 15.97 -9.01 3.79
CA HIS A 67 14.75 -8.51 3.19
C HIS A 67 13.55 -9.22 3.82
N PHE A 68 12.39 -8.60 3.69
CA PHE A 68 11.10 -9.23 3.89
C PHE A 68 10.27 -9.02 2.63
N ARG A 69 9.25 -9.88 2.44
CA ARG A 69 8.32 -9.76 1.33
C ARG A 69 7.01 -9.16 1.81
N ILE A 70 6.43 -8.30 0.97
CA ILE A 70 5.08 -7.76 1.15
C ILE A 70 4.19 -8.17 0.00
N LEU A 71 2.90 -8.31 0.26
CA LEU A 71 1.86 -8.37 -0.75
C LEU A 71 1.37 -6.95 -1.04
N HIS A 72 1.95 -6.32 -2.06
CA HIS A 72 1.58 -4.99 -2.55
C HIS A 72 0.25 -5.06 -3.32
N ASN A 73 -0.66 -4.14 -3.00
CA ASN A 73 -2.00 -4.04 -3.59
C ASN A 73 -2.79 -5.36 -3.59
N GLY A 74 -2.54 -6.25 -2.61
CA GLY A 74 -3.21 -7.55 -2.52
C GLY A 74 -2.81 -8.56 -3.60
N GLU A 75 -1.84 -8.23 -4.44
CA GLU A 75 -1.64 -8.93 -5.69
C GLU A 75 -0.19 -9.28 -6.01
N GLN A 76 0.75 -8.39 -5.68
CA GLN A 76 2.13 -8.47 -6.16
C GLN A 76 3.09 -8.63 -5.00
N GLU A 77 3.94 -9.65 -5.05
CA GLU A 77 5.00 -9.81 -4.06
C GLU A 77 6.12 -8.82 -4.36
N VAL A 78 6.48 -8.00 -3.37
CA VAL A 78 7.59 -7.05 -3.44
C VAL A 78 8.57 -7.38 -2.33
N SER A 79 9.85 -7.49 -2.67
CA SER A 79 10.93 -7.66 -1.71
C SER A 79 11.45 -6.30 -1.24
N VAL A 80 11.42 -6.06 0.06
CA VAL A 80 11.95 -4.84 0.68
C VAL A 80 13.29 -5.18 1.33
N VAL A 81 14.39 -4.71 0.72
CA VAL A 81 15.75 -4.90 1.23
C VAL A 81 16.07 -3.81 2.23
N TYR A 82 16.34 -4.21 3.48
CA TYR A 82 16.62 -3.31 4.59
C TYR A 82 18.02 -3.51 5.18
N GLN A 83 18.76 -4.53 4.73
CA GLN A 83 20.18 -4.64 5.02
C GLN A 83 20.93 -5.00 3.75
N SER A 84 21.96 -4.22 3.42
CA SER A 84 22.84 -4.50 2.30
C SER A 84 24.12 -5.18 2.78
N LEU A 85 24.64 -6.08 1.96
CA LEU A 85 25.97 -6.67 2.12
C LEU A 85 27.02 -6.05 1.19
N VAL A 86 26.62 -5.04 0.42
CA VAL A 86 27.53 -4.31 -0.46
C VAL A 86 28.36 -3.34 0.38
N GLU A 87 29.68 -3.46 0.29
CA GLU A 87 30.60 -2.57 0.99
C GLU A 87 30.33 -1.09 0.63
N GLY A 88 30.28 -0.23 1.64
CA GLY A 88 29.97 1.21 1.46
C GLY A 88 28.49 1.55 1.31
N VAL A 89 27.58 0.57 1.22
CA VAL A 89 26.13 0.83 1.21
C VAL A 89 25.60 0.87 2.65
N SER A 90 25.22 2.06 3.10
CA SER A 90 24.59 2.27 4.41
C SER A 90 23.07 2.16 4.33
N CYS A 91 22.45 1.65 5.40
CA CYS A 91 21.01 1.54 5.59
C CYS A 91 20.60 2.30 6.87
N PRO A 92 20.74 3.64 6.90
CA PRO A 92 20.67 4.42 8.14
C PRO A 92 19.30 4.37 8.86
N ASN A 93 18.23 4.13 8.10
CA ASN A 93 16.84 4.16 8.57
C ASN A 93 16.13 2.81 8.47
N ALA A 94 16.87 1.77 8.11
CA ALA A 94 16.35 0.42 7.99
C ALA A 94 16.28 -0.25 9.37
N ARG A 95 15.42 0.28 10.24
CA ARG A 95 15.38 -0.02 11.68
C ARG A 95 14.35 -1.08 12.00
N VAL A 96 14.55 -2.30 11.49
CA VAL A 96 13.58 -3.39 11.72
C VAL A 96 13.76 -4.04 13.10
N GLU A 97 14.93 -4.00 13.72
CA GLU A 97 15.08 -4.57 15.09
C GLU A 97 15.99 -3.76 16.02
N ALA A 98 16.96 -3.00 15.49
CA ALA A 98 17.96 -2.33 16.34
C ALA A 98 17.41 -1.19 17.24
N ASN A 99 16.20 -0.65 17.01
CA ASN A 99 15.62 0.46 17.80
C ASN A 99 14.06 0.57 17.76
N GLY A 100 13.30 -0.52 17.54
CA GLY A 100 11.87 -0.55 17.90
C GLY A 100 10.77 -0.61 16.82
N ILE A 101 11.03 -1.06 15.58
CA ILE A 101 9.94 -1.37 14.61
C ILE A 101 9.91 -2.88 14.33
N SER A 102 9.21 -3.66 15.17
CA SER A 102 9.01 -5.09 14.91
C SER A 102 8.09 -5.29 13.70
N VAL A 103 8.65 -5.69 12.56
CA VAL A 103 7.89 -6.04 11.34
C VAL A 103 7.57 -7.54 11.33
N GLN A 104 6.31 -7.88 11.59
CA GLN A 104 5.83 -9.26 11.70
C GLN A 104 4.95 -9.64 10.51
N SER A 105 4.87 -10.93 10.23
CA SER A 105 3.92 -11.48 9.27
C SER A 105 2.49 -11.05 9.62
N GLY A 106 1.76 -10.54 8.63
CA GLY A 106 0.43 -9.98 8.80
C GLY A 106 0.38 -8.49 9.16
N ASP A 107 1.52 -7.85 9.49
CA ASP A 107 1.57 -6.40 9.62
C ASP A 107 1.41 -5.73 8.26
N SER A 108 0.81 -4.55 8.24
CA SER A 108 0.94 -3.63 7.12
C SER A 108 2.17 -2.76 7.31
N VAL A 109 2.85 -2.46 6.21
CA VAL A 109 4.02 -1.57 6.23
C VAL A 109 3.98 -0.59 5.06
N LEU A 110 4.68 0.53 5.25
CA LEU A 110 5.09 1.46 4.21
C LEU A 110 6.62 1.47 4.12
N ALA A 111 7.16 1.44 2.90
CA ALA A 111 8.59 1.49 2.65
C ALA A 111 8.91 2.47 1.52
N LEU A 112 9.67 3.51 1.83
CA LEU A 112 10.24 4.43 0.84
C LEU A 112 11.67 3.98 0.53
N GLY A 113 11.95 3.67 -0.74
CA GLY A 113 13.28 3.21 -1.14
C GLY A 113 13.53 3.30 -2.64
N THR A 114 14.72 2.89 -3.06
CA THR A 114 15.13 2.87 -4.46
C THR A 114 14.81 1.52 -5.09
N VAL A 115 14.18 1.52 -6.27
CA VAL A 115 13.99 0.28 -7.05
C VAL A 115 15.35 -0.20 -7.55
N ILE A 116 15.76 -1.39 -7.16
CA ILE A 116 17.05 -1.98 -7.58
C ILE A 116 16.88 -3.13 -8.57
N ASP A 117 15.68 -3.72 -8.62
CA ASP A 117 15.28 -4.74 -9.60
C ASP A 117 13.74 -4.76 -9.69
N ASN A 118 13.20 -5.52 -10.63
CA ASN A 118 11.78 -5.79 -10.73
C ASN A 118 11.24 -6.34 -9.40
N TYR A 119 10.31 -5.63 -8.80
CA TYR A 119 9.70 -5.98 -7.50
C TYR A 119 10.68 -6.00 -6.33
N VAL A 120 11.82 -5.32 -6.44
CA VAL A 120 12.79 -5.20 -5.35
C VAL A 120 13.04 -3.72 -5.04
N VAL A 121 12.67 -3.32 -3.83
CA VAL A 121 12.90 -1.97 -3.31
C VAL A 121 13.94 -2.04 -2.21
N SER A 122 15.01 -1.25 -2.34
CA SER A 122 16.05 -1.11 -1.34
C SER A 122 15.84 0.17 -0.54
N VAL A 123 15.63 0.04 0.77
CA VAL A 123 15.60 1.21 1.68
C VAL A 123 17.01 1.61 2.15
N CYS A 124 18.03 0.92 1.65
CA CYS A 124 19.42 1.32 1.78
C CYS A 124 19.76 2.40 0.74
N ARG A 125 20.94 3.04 0.86
CA ARG A 125 21.51 4.05 -0.06
C ARG A 125 21.02 5.49 0.12
N SER A 126 19.92 5.74 0.83
CA SER A 126 19.46 7.10 1.10
C SER A 126 19.13 7.30 2.57
N SER A 127 19.52 8.47 3.11
CA SER A 127 19.13 8.92 4.45
C SER A 127 17.66 9.32 4.55
N ASN A 128 16.93 9.33 3.44
CA ASN A 128 15.51 9.67 3.40
C ASN A 128 14.63 8.44 3.17
N SER A 129 15.21 7.27 2.86
CA SER A 129 14.47 6.01 2.81
C SER A 129 14.02 5.61 4.21
N TYR A 130 12.89 4.91 4.34
CA TYR A 130 12.39 4.44 5.64
C TYR A 130 11.52 3.20 5.49
N ILE A 131 11.30 2.53 6.61
CA ILE A 131 10.26 1.51 6.79
C ILE A 131 9.42 1.93 7.98
N GLU A 132 8.12 1.92 7.80
CA GLU A 132 7.13 2.20 8.83
C GLU A 132 6.22 0.99 9.00
N SER A 133 6.06 0.52 10.24
CA SER A 133 5.05 -0.49 10.56
C SER A 133 3.75 0.20 10.93
N LEU A 134 2.68 -0.18 10.25
CA LEU A 134 1.33 0.32 10.45
C LEU A 134 0.50 -0.64 11.34
N GLY A 135 1.17 -1.67 11.89
CA GLY A 135 0.57 -2.71 12.72
C GLY A 135 -0.24 -3.73 11.92
N SER A 136 -0.93 -4.62 12.62
CA SER A 136 -1.78 -5.64 11.99
C SER A 136 -3.27 -5.37 12.23
N LYS A 137 -4.10 -5.89 11.32
CA LYS A 137 -5.56 -5.86 11.42
C LYS A 137 -6.08 -6.35 12.76
N ALA A 138 -5.57 -7.49 13.25
CA ALA A 138 -6.02 -8.08 14.50
C ALA A 138 -5.74 -7.18 15.71
N GLN A 139 -4.56 -6.55 15.76
CA GLN A 139 -4.22 -5.59 16.82
C GLN A 139 -5.12 -4.35 16.75
N CYS A 140 -5.34 -3.83 15.54
CA CYS A 140 -6.20 -2.68 15.29
C CYS A 140 -7.62 -2.92 15.81
N GLU A 141 -8.26 -4.00 15.37
CA GLU A 141 -9.64 -4.33 15.73
C GLU A 141 -9.78 -4.61 17.23
N THR A 142 -8.78 -5.27 17.85
CA THR A 142 -8.77 -5.53 19.30
C THR A 142 -8.70 -4.24 20.12
N ALA A 143 -8.00 -3.22 19.62
CA ALA A 143 -7.91 -1.90 20.22
C ALA A 143 -9.13 -0.99 19.90
N GLY A 144 -10.15 -1.51 19.21
CA GLY A 144 -11.33 -0.74 18.81
C GLY A 144 -11.12 0.19 17.62
N GLY A 145 -10.01 0.01 16.91
CA GLY A 145 -9.71 0.71 15.67
C GLY A 145 -10.49 0.14 14.47
N GLU A 146 -10.57 0.94 13.41
CA GLU A 146 -11.13 0.54 12.13
C GLU A 146 -10.00 0.24 11.16
N TRP A 147 -9.94 -0.99 10.68
CA TRP A 147 -8.96 -1.40 9.67
C TRP A 147 -9.46 -1.08 8.27
N GLY A 148 -8.64 -0.41 7.47
CA GLY A 148 -9.01 -0.03 6.12
C GLY A 148 -7.87 0.64 5.36
N GLN A 149 -8.14 0.99 4.11
CA GLN A 149 -7.20 1.74 3.28
C GLN A 149 -7.39 3.24 3.51
N PHE A 150 -6.33 3.90 3.97
CA PHE A 150 -6.36 5.33 4.27
C PHE A 150 -5.23 6.07 3.55
N GLY A 151 -5.43 7.37 3.33
CA GLY A 151 -4.45 8.26 2.71
C GLY A 151 -4.35 8.11 1.19
N ALA A 152 -3.51 8.95 0.58
CA ALA A 152 -3.33 8.98 -0.87
C ALA A 152 -2.76 7.67 -1.45
N THR A 153 -1.97 6.94 -0.67
CA THR A 153 -1.34 5.67 -1.06
C THR A 153 -2.26 4.46 -0.89
N LYS A 154 -3.45 4.66 -0.29
CA LYS A 154 -4.46 3.61 -0.03
C LYS A 154 -3.86 2.36 0.66
N VAL A 155 -2.94 2.58 1.59
CA VAL A 155 -2.35 1.49 2.37
C VAL A 155 -3.29 1.08 3.49
N GLU A 156 -3.41 -0.22 3.70
CA GLU A 156 -4.14 -0.78 4.83
C GLU A 156 -3.46 -0.40 6.14
N GLN A 157 -4.15 0.30 7.01
CA GLN A 157 -3.67 0.70 8.33
C GLN A 157 -4.82 0.86 9.31
N CYS A 158 -4.48 1.12 10.57
CA CYS A 158 -5.48 1.28 11.62
C CYS A 158 -5.91 2.73 11.81
N ASN A 159 -7.22 2.97 11.84
CA ASN A 159 -7.81 4.23 12.27
C ASN A 159 -8.34 4.12 13.71
N TYR A 160 -7.58 4.61 14.68
CA TYR A 160 -7.93 4.50 16.09
C TYR A 160 -8.92 5.59 16.52
N PRO A 161 -9.87 5.29 17.42
CA PRO A 161 -10.64 6.34 18.08
C PRO A 161 -9.71 7.16 19.00
N THR A 162 -9.89 8.47 19.02
CA THR A 162 -9.15 9.36 19.92
C THR A 162 -9.90 9.55 21.24
N ARG A 163 -9.15 9.84 22.32
CA ARG A 163 -9.71 10.09 23.66
C ARG A 163 -10.03 11.56 23.91
N ASP A 164 -9.63 12.43 23.01
CA ASP A 164 -9.79 13.88 23.09
C ASP A 164 -10.73 14.46 22.03
N ALA A 165 -11.45 13.60 21.31
CA ALA A 165 -12.48 13.97 20.35
C ALA A 165 -13.33 15.18 20.82
N GLY A 166 -13.35 16.22 19.99
CA GLY A 166 -14.14 17.43 20.22
C GLY A 166 -13.56 18.42 21.24
N LYS A 167 -12.47 18.10 21.95
CA LYS A 167 -11.77 19.07 22.81
C LYS A 167 -11.24 20.22 21.97
N ALA A 168 -11.31 21.43 22.51
CA ALA A 168 -10.77 22.61 21.85
C ALA A 168 -9.25 22.53 21.78
N CYS A 169 -8.69 22.87 20.62
CA CYS A 169 -7.26 22.82 20.36
C CYS A 169 -6.79 24.06 19.59
N ARG A 170 -5.52 24.42 19.74
CA ARG A 170 -4.85 25.46 18.92
C ARG A 170 -3.78 24.90 18.00
N SER A 171 -3.40 23.64 18.16
CA SER A 171 -2.44 22.94 17.32
C SER A 171 -2.76 21.46 17.36
N SER A 172 -2.37 20.73 16.32
CA SER A 172 -2.53 19.28 16.28
C SER A 172 -1.65 18.58 17.33
N ASP A 173 -0.61 19.24 17.87
CA ASP A 173 0.20 18.70 18.98
C ASP A 173 -0.56 18.65 20.33
N GLU A 174 -1.70 19.35 20.43
CA GLU A 174 -2.62 19.28 21.55
C GLU A 174 -3.61 18.10 21.43
N CYS A 175 -3.59 17.35 20.32
CA CYS A 175 -4.53 16.28 19.99
C CYS A 175 -3.84 14.92 19.74
N GLU A 176 -4.58 13.82 19.95
CA GLU A 176 -4.17 12.47 19.52
C GLU A 176 -4.32 12.26 18.00
N GLY A 177 -5.16 13.06 17.36
CA GLY A 177 -5.31 13.17 15.91
C GLY A 177 -5.01 14.59 15.43
N ASP A 178 -5.84 15.13 14.54
CA ASP A 178 -5.65 16.48 14.00
C ASP A 178 -6.47 17.54 14.74
N CYS A 179 -6.05 18.81 14.63
CA CYS A 179 -6.82 19.96 15.10
C CYS A 179 -7.53 20.68 13.95
N PHE A 180 -8.86 20.52 13.85
CA PHE A 180 -9.65 21.11 12.76
C PHE A 180 -10.54 22.26 13.19
N ALA A 181 -10.59 23.31 12.38
CA ALA A 181 -11.55 24.41 12.54
C ALA A 181 -12.73 24.27 11.57
N GLU A 182 -13.93 24.57 12.06
CA GLU A 182 -15.09 24.80 11.19
C GLU A 182 -14.97 26.19 10.54
N LEU A 183 -14.99 26.25 9.21
CA LEU A 183 -14.97 27.51 8.47
C LEU A 183 -16.32 27.77 7.80
N THR A 184 -16.78 29.02 7.88
CA THR A 184 -17.83 29.54 7.01
C THR A 184 -17.34 29.61 5.56
N GLU A 185 -18.24 29.63 4.59
CA GLU A 185 -17.86 29.76 3.16
C GLU A 185 -17.02 31.02 2.89
N GLY A 186 -17.33 32.14 3.56
CA GLY A 186 -16.54 33.36 3.43
C GLY A 186 -15.11 33.21 3.99
N GLU A 187 -14.95 32.49 5.10
CA GLU A 187 -13.62 32.18 5.65
C GLU A 187 -12.84 31.23 4.72
N LYS A 188 -13.50 30.24 4.11
CA LYS A 188 -12.85 29.34 3.13
C LYS A 188 -12.27 30.11 1.96
N VAL A 189 -13.02 31.05 1.38
CA VAL A 189 -12.55 31.91 0.29
C VAL A 189 -11.34 32.75 0.72
N ARG A 190 -11.36 33.30 1.93
CA ARG A 190 -10.27 34.11 2.48
C ARG A 190 -9.00 33.29 2.70
N VAL A 191 -9.11 32.09 3.29
CA VAL A 191 -7.98 31.16 3.43
C VAL A 191 -7.42 30.79 2.05
N ALA A 192 -8.28 30.51 1.07
CA ALA A 192 -7.86 30.22 -0.30
C ALA A 192 -7.14 31.39 -0.98
N SER A 193 -7.41 32.64 -0.56
CA SER A 193 -6.69 33.84 -1.01
C SER A 193 -5.40 34.12 -0.25
N GLY A 194 -5.00 33.25 0.70
CA GLY A 194 -3.80 33.39 1.50
C GLY A 194 -3.95 34.27 2.74
N GLU A 195 -5.17 34.59 3.15
CA GLU A 195 -5.41 35.38 4.36
C GLU A 195 -5.23 34.53 5.63
N GLU A 196 -4.53 35.09 6.62
CA GLU A 196 -4.38 34.48 7.94
C GLU A 196 -5.69 34.56 8.74
N ILE A 197 -6.29 33.40 9.04
CA ILE A 197 -7.49 33.31 9.87
C ILE A 197 -7.12 32.74 11.24
N ARG A 198 -7.27 33.53 12.31
CA ARG A 198 -7.13 33.05 13.69
C ARG A 198 -8.41 32.33 14.12
N LYS A 199 -8.28 31.07 14.55
CA LYS A 199 -9.40 30.25 15.01
C LYS A 199 -8.92 29.12 15.92
N THR A 200 -9.73 28.77 16.89
CA THR A 200 -9.55 27.54 17.68
C THR A 200 -10.21 26.38 16.94
N GLY A 201 -9.53 25.24 16.90
CA GLY A 201 -10.07 24.01 16.35
C GLY A 201 -10.69 23.08 17.39
N ARG A 202 -11.05 21.88 16.93
CA ARG A 202 -11.41 20.74 17.77
C ARG A 202 -10.60 19.51 17.35
N CYS A 203 -10.19 18.72 18.33
CA CYS A 203 -9.52 17.44 18.06
C CYS A 203 -10.47 16.48 17.33
N THR A 204 -9.95 15.79 16.32
CA THR A 204 -10.68 14.80 15.53
C THR A 204 -11.14 13.63 16.39
N ALA A 205 -12.19 12.92 15.95
CA ALA A 205 -12.69 11.75 16.66
C ALA A 205 -11.83 10.49 16.45
N ARG A 206 -10.98 10.51 15.41
CA ARG A 206 -10.09 9.41 15.05
C ARG A 206 -8.73 9.91 14.58
N THR A 207 -7.73 9.03 14.62
CA THR A 207 -6.34 9.36 14.26
C THR A 207 -6.14 9.58 12.76
N LEU A 208 -7.00 9.00 11.91
CA LEU A 208 -6.98 9.17 10.45
C LEU A 208 -8.32 9.75 9.97
N ASP A 209 -8.71 10.90 10.50
CA ASP A 209 -9.94 11.62 10.11
C ASP A 209 -9.68 12.58 8.93
N ILE A 210 -9.08 12.05 7.88
CA ILE A 210 -8.55 12.83 6.75
C ILE A 210 -9.55 12.96 5.59
N PHE A 211 -10.74 12.38 5.71
CA PHE A 211 -11.74 12.39 4.64
C PHE A 211 -12.43 13.75 4.53
N GLY A 212 -12.64 14.20 3.29
CA GLY A 212 -13.22 15.51 3.02
C GLY A 212 -12.21 16.63 3.11
N CYS A 213 -12.69 17.87 3.14
CA CYS A 213 -11.85 19.07 3.17
C CYS A 213 -11.86 19.69 4.57
N ASN A 214 -10.72 19.59 5.26
CA ASN A 214 -10.57 19.98 6.66
C ASN A 214 -9.61 21.16 6.80
N ALA A 215 -9.96 22.14 7.64
CA ALA A 215 -9.13 23.31 7.89
C ALA A 215 -8.22 23.05 9.10
N HIS A 216 -6.92 22.85 8.85
CA HIS A 216 -5.95 22.54 9.89
C HIS A 216 -5.56 23.80 10.66
N VAL A 217 -5.46 23.67 11.98
CA VAL A 217 -5.10 24.77 12.89
C VAL A 217 -3.74 24.48 13.52
N GLU A 218 -2.82 25.44 13.41
CA GLU A 218 -1.53 25.43 14.09
C GLU A 218 -1.27 26.78 14.77
N GLY A 219 -0.87 26.76 16.03
CA GLY A 219 -0.68 27.99 16.82
C GLY A 219 -1.91 28.90 16.92
N GLY A 220 -3.12 28.36 16.76
CA GLY A 220 -4.39 29.10 16.73
C GLY A 220 -4.67 29.81 15.40
N ILE A 221 -3.97 29.43 14.34
CA ILE A 221 -4.10 29.96 12.97
C ILE A 221 -4.48 28.81 12.05
N VAL A 222 -5.43 29.06 11.14
CA VAL A 222 -5.74 28.13 10.06
C VAL A 222 -4.60 28.19 9.03
N ILE A 223 -3.83 27.12 8.93
CA ILE A 223 -2.67 27.04 8.02
C ILE A 223 -3.04 26.60 6.61
N GLY A 224 -4.25 26.10 6.42
CA GLY A 224 -4.75 25.69 5.11
C GLY A 224 -5.97 24.78 5.22
N ILE A 225 -6.56 24.51 4.06
CA ILE A 225 -7.61 23.51 3.90
C ILE A 225 -7.01 22.36 3.11
N LEU A 226 -6.92 21.18 3.70
CA LEU A 226 -6.45 19.97 3.05
C LEU A 226 -7.64 19.08 2.75
N CYS A 227 -7.70 18.57 1.52
CA CYS A 227 -8.76 17.67 1.07
C CYS A 227 -8.19 16.27 0.85
N GLY A 228 -8.73 15.29 1.58
CA GLY A 228 -8.41 13.87 1.41
C GLY A 228 -9.60 13.07 0.90
N GLU A 229 -9.31 12.07 0.06
CA GLU A 229 -10.26 11.11 -0.52
C GLU A 229 -10.04 9.70 0.05
#